data_AF-A0A7G8WK42-F1
#
_entry.id   AF-A0A7G8WK42-F1
#
_cell.length_a   1.000
_cell.length_b   1.000
_cell.length_c   1.000
_cell.angle_alpha   90.00
_cell.angle_beta   90.00
_cell.angle_gamma   90.00
#
_symmetry.space_group_name_H-M   'P 1'
#
loop_
_entity.id
_entity.type
_entity.pdbx_description
1 polymer ?
#
loop_
_entity_poly.entity_id
_entity_poly.type
_entity_poly.pdbx_seq_one_letter_code
_entity_poly.pdbx_strand_id
1 'polypeptide(L)'
;MTQSPNESDVRVRLAALVDASALSVDLLLVDAHRSDAPIVYDVPISAELAGQLLAQVAETASVALDAELRPVQPGFTPGPAQWVHAQIVDGPLADLEPLVRAPTHQQYDRDAEFGRRSLMVLRVRSRDGAELGRLYQGFSPEKALAHSKRILALWNGEQFASLDAEPLVIDRALRLFAFDDVAVMKSNSAYESLFGALPDLRVQAAAPSRPPSANWTSSAPTSCRPPVNRTST
;
A
#
# COMPACT_ATOMS: atom_id res chain seq x y z
N MET A 1 20.59 9.19 -2.15
CA MET A 1 20.65 8.07 -1.18
C MET A 1 19.54 8.31 -0.18
N THR A 2 18.40 7.63 -0.32
CA THR A 2 17.26 7.73 0.58
C THR A 2 17.54 6.85 1.79
N GLN A 3 17.71 7.46 2.96
CA GLN A 3 17.96 6.74 4.21
C GLN A 3 16.69 5.97 4.58
N SER A 4 16.82 4.70 4.95
CA SER A 4 15.69 3.92 5.46
C SER A 4 15.06 4.63 6.67
N PRO A 5 13.73 4.60 6.85
CA PRO A 5 13.09 5.28 7.97
C PRO A 5 13.68 4.78 9.29
N ASN A 6 13.98 5.70 10.20
CA ASN A 6 14.50 5.36 11.53
C ASN A 6 13.36 4.79 12.39
N GLU A 7 13.60 3.61 12.98
CA GLU A 7 12.60 2.90 13.80
C GLU A 7 12.08 3.75 14.95
N SER A 8 12.95 4.52 15.62
CA SER A 8 12.54 5.38 16.74
C SER A 8 11.50 6.42 16.31
N ASP A 9 11.66 7.01 15.13
CA ASP A 9 10.73 8.02 14.60
C ASP A 9 9.38 7.39 14.23
N VAL A 10 9.40 6.17 13.67
CA VAL A 10 8.18 5.39 13.40
C VAL A 10 7.43 5.08 14.69
N ARG A 11 8.13 4.69 15.75
CA ARG A 11 7.51 4.41 17.06
C ARG A 11 6.86 5.65 17.67
N VAL A 12 7.51 6.81 17.59
CA VAL A 12 6.93 8.08 18.07
C VAL A 12 5.63 8.40 17.33
N ARG A 13 5.61 8.21 16.00
CA ARG A 13 4.41 8.45 15.18
C ARG A 13 3.28 7.46 15.50
N LEU A 14 3.58 6.19 15.72
CA LEU A 14 2.59 5.19 16.15
C LEU A 14 2.03 5.50 17.54
N ALA A 15 2.89 5.90 18.49
CA ALA A 15 2.48 6.24 19.85
C ALA A 15 1.47 7.39 19.89
N ALA A 16 1.60 8.38 19.00
CA ALA A 16 0.66 9.49 18.89
C ALA A 16 -0.76 9.05 18.48
N LEU A 17 -0.94 7.84 17.92
CA LEU A 17 -2.22 7.31 17.48
C LEU A 17 -2.88 6.34 18.48
N VAL A 18 -2.23 6.02 19.61
CA VAL A 18 -2.70 4.97 20.54
C VAL A 18 -3.89 5.43 21.40
N ASP A 19 -3.98 6.72 21.75
CA ASP A 19 -5.09 7.23 22.56
C ASP A 19 -6.23 7.77 21.69
N ALA A 20 -7.22 6.93 21.39
CA ALA A 20 -8.40 7.31 20.62
C ALA A 20 -9.13 8.55 21.16
N SER A 21 -9.08 8.80 22.47
CA SER A 21 -9.77 9.92 23.08
C SER A 21 -9.13 11.27 22.73
N ALA A 22 -7.84 11.26 22.37
CA ALA A 22 -7.06 12.43 21.96
C ALA A 22 -7.14 12.72 20.45
N LEU A 23 -7.89 11.92 19.69
CA LEU A 23 -7.92 11.95 18.23
C LEU A 23 -9.25 12.48 17.67
N SER A 24 -9.17 12.91 16.41
CA SER A 24 -10.29 13.18 15.51
C SER A 24 -10.00 12.57 14.14
N VAL A 25 -11.04 12.34 13.33
CA VAL A 25 -10.90 11.70 12.02
C VAL A 25 -11.82 12.31 10.98
N ASP A 26 -11.30 12.48 9.77
CA ASP A 26 -12.12 12.67 8.56
C ASP A 26 -12.07 11.40 7.71
N LEU A 27 -13.21 11.05 7.11
CA LEU A 27 -13.29 9.96 6.16
C LEU A 27 -13.19 10.50 4.74
N LEU A 28 -12.21 9.98 4.02
CA LEU A 28 -12.04 10.19 2.60
C LEU A 28 -12.27 8.91 1.82
N LEU A 29 -12.67 9.09 0.58
CA LEU A 29 -12.80 8.01 -0.38
C LEU A 29 -12.09 8.35 -1.66
N VAL A 30 -11.23 7.44 -2.10
CA VAL A 30 -10.51 7.56 -3.36
C VAL A 30 -11.18 6.65 -4.37
N ASP A 31 -11.77 7.23 -5.42
CA ASP A 31 -12.25 6.48 -6.55
C ASP A 31 -11.13 6.21 -7.56
N ALA A 32 -11.19 5.03 -8.17
CA ALA A 32 -10.23 4.56 -9.17
C ALA A 32 -8.76 4.80 -8.77
N HIS A 33 -8.37 4.47 -7.53
CA HIS A 33 -7.03 4.78 -6.94
C HIS A 33 -5.82 4.19 -7.70
N ARG A 34 -6.06 3.34 -8.72
CA ARG A 34 -5.03 2.76 -9.61
C ARG A 34 -5.09 3.31 -11.04
N SER A 35 -5.80 4.40 -11.25
CA SER A 35 -5.87 5.10 -12.54
C SER A 35 -4.94 6.31 -12.53
N ASP A 36 -4.69 6.87 -13.71
CA ASP A 36 -3.85 8.07 -13.87
C ASP A 36 -4.55 9.35 -13.35
N ALA A 37 -5.83 9.28 -13.01
CA ALA A 37 -6.63 10.40 -12.54
C ALA A 37 -7.57 9.97 -11.38
N PRO A 38 -7.01 9.60 -10.21
CA PRO A 38 -7.83 9.25 -9.05
C PRO A 38 -8.55 10.49 -8.53
N ILE A 39 -9.78 10.30 -8.05
CA ILE A 39 -10.60 11.37 -7.48
C ILE A 39 -10.79 11.09 -6.00
N VAL A 40 -10.57 12.12 -5.17
CA VAL A 40 -10.72 12.03 -3.72
C VAL A 40 -11.96 12.81 -3.29
N TYR A 41 -12.82 12.15 -2.52
CA TYR A 41 -14.05 12.70 -2.00
C TYR A 41 -14.03 12.79 -0.48
N ASP A 42 -14.58 13.89 0.04
CA ASP A 42 -14.95 14.03 1.45
C ASP A 42 -16.25 13.27 1.72
N VAL A 43 -16.24 12.45 2.77
CA VAL A 43 -17.37 11.58 3.12
C VAL A 43 -17.88 11.93 4.53
N PRO A 44 -19.16 12.34 4.70
CA PRO A 44 -19.70 12.73 6.00
C PRO A 44 -19.93 11.51 6.90
N ILE A 45 -19.43 11.52 8.14
CA ILE A 45 -19.57 10.40 9.08
C ILE A 45 -20.31 10.80 10.36
N SER A 46 -21.05 9.86 10.97
CA SER A 46 -21.66 10.12 12.27
C SER A 46 -20.59 10.18 13.37
N ALA A 47 -20.87 10.89 14.47
CA ALA A 47 -19.95 10.95 15.62
C ALA A 47 -19.72 9.57 16.25
N GLU A 48 -20.75 8.72 16.24
CA GLU A 48 -20.65 7.33 16.72
C GLU A 48 -19.69 6.52 15.86
N LEU A 49 -19.86 6.54 14.53
CA LEU A 49 -18.96 5.84 13.62
C LEU A 49 -17.52 6.39 13.73
N ALA A 50 -17.36 7.70 13.81
CA ALA A 50 -16.04 8.31 13.98
C ALA A 50 -15.33 7.77 15.25
N GLY A 51 -16.06 7.63 16.36
CA GLY A 51 -15.54 7.02 17.58
C GLY A 51 -15.12 5.55 17.39
N GLN A 52 -15.94 4.76 16.69
CA GLN A 52 -15.61 3.36 16.38
C GLN A 52 -14.36 3.24 15.50
N LEU A 53 -14.22 4.10 14.48
CA LEU A 53 -13.05 4.12 13.60
C LEU A 53 -11.78 4.54 14.34
N LEU A 54 -11.87 5.55 15.22
CA LEU A 54 -10.75 5.97 16.06
C LEU A 54 -10.31 4.88 17.04
N ALA A 55 -11.24 4.15 17.64
CA ALA A 55 -10.91 3.00 18.48
C ALA A 55 -10.13 1.92 17.70
N GLN A 56 -10.51 1.67 16.45
CA GLN A 56 -9.79 0.72 15.58
C GLN A 56 -8.41 1.22 15.17
N VAL A 57 -8.26 2.53 14.90
CA VAL A 57 -6.96 3.17 14.65
C VAL A 57 -6.05 2.97 15.85
N ALA A 58 -6.53 3.30 17.05
CA ALA A 58 -5.81 3.15 18.30
C ALA A 58 -5.38 1.71 18.59
N GLU A 59 -6.29 0.76 18.45
CA GLU A 59 -5.98 -0.67 18.61
C GLU A 59 -4.89 -1.13 17.62
N THR A 60 -5.03 -0.75 16.34
CA THR A 60 -4.08 -1.14 15.29
C THR A 60 -2.70 -0.50 15.52
N ALA A 61 -2.66 0.76 15.94
CA ALA A 61 -1.43 1.48 16.26
C ALA A 61 -0.73 0.89 17.48
N SER A 62 -1.50 0.51 18.51
CA SER A 62 -0.99 -0.15 19.71
C SER A 62 -0.32 -1.49 19.36
N VAL A 63 -1.00 -2.33 18.55
CA VAL A 63 -0.42 -3.61 18.09
C VAL A 63 0.86 -3.40 17.28
N ALA A 64 0.93 -2.38 16.44
CA ALA A 64 2.14 -2.05 15.68
C ALA A 64 3.26 -1.51 16.58
N LEU A 65 2.91 -0.71 17.60
CA LEU A 65 3.86 -0.16 18.56
C LEU A 65 4.49 -1.27 19.42
N ASP A 66 3.72 -2.27 19.82
CA ASP A 66 4.21 -3.39 20.63
C ASP A 66 4.97 -4.45 19.80
N ALA A 67 4.92 -4.35 18.47
CA ALA A 67 5.59 -5.27 17.55
C ALA A 67 7.08 -4.95 17.36
N GLU A 68 7.79 -5.94 16.82
CA GLU A 68 9.10 -5.70 16.23
C GLU A 68 8.93 -5.05 14.85
N LEU A 69 9.48 -3.85 14.69
CA LEU A 69 9.42 -3.07 13.45
C LEU A 69 10.65 -3.37 12.59
N ARG A 70 10.43 -3.71 11.32
CA ARG A 70 11.50 -4.04 10.39
C ARG A 70 11.39 -3.19 9.12
N PRO A 71 12.50 -2.81 8.47
CA PRO A 71 12.41 -2.21 7.14
C PRO A 71 11.84 -3.23 6.15
N VAL A 72 11.08 -2.76 5.17
CA VAL A 72 10.58 -3.60 4.07
C VAL A 72 11.75 -4.20 3.30
N GLN A 73 11.65 -5.48 2.96
CA GLN A 73 12.65 -6.19 2.16
C GLN A 73 11.96 -7.15 1.18
N PRO A 74 12.41 -7.26 -0.08
CA PRO A 74 11.86 -8.21 -1.04
C PRO A 74 11.87 -9.65 -0.51
N GLY A 75 10.75 -10.36 -0.64
CA GLY A 75 10.61 -11.75 -0.19
C GLY A 75 10.55 -11.95 1.33
N PHE A 76 10.63 -10.89 2.14
CA PHE A 76 10.45 -10.98 3.58
C PHE A 76 8.98 -11.22 3.93
N THR A 77 8.71 -12.25 4.74
CA THR A 77 7.39 -12.55 5.29
C THR A 77 7.41 -12.28 6.78
N PRO A 78 6.72 -11.23 7.27
CA PRO A 78 6.70 -10.91 8.69
C PRO A 78 6.04 -12.02 9.52
N GLY A 79 6.61 -12.30 10.68
CA GLY A 79 5.98 -13.15 11.70
C GLY A 79 4.76 -12.47 12.35
N PRO A 80 4.00 -13.20 13.19
CA PRO A 80 2.75 -12.69 13.79
C PRO A 80 2.90 -11.41 14.62
N ALA A 81 4.07 -11.18 15.21
CA ALA A 81 4.41 -10.01 16.04
C ALA A 81 5.41 -9.07 15.37
N GLN A 82 5.54 -9.15 14.04
CA GLN A 82 6.42 -8.28 13.25
C GLN A 82 5.61 -7.41 12.30
N TRP A 83 6.04 -6.18 12.13
CA TRP A 83 5.50 -5.22 11.18
C TRP A 83 6.63 -4.66 10.34
N VAL A 84 6.29 -4.18 9.14
CA VAL A 84 7.26 -3.59 8.23
C VAL A 84 7.01 -2.12 7.98
N HIS A 85 8.07 -1.36 7.75
CA HIS A 85 8.02 0.05 7.36
C HIS A 85 8.84 0.32 6.10
N ALA A 86 8.37 1.26 5.29
CA ALA A 86 8.96 1.62 4.01
C ALA A 86 8.89 3.13 3.78
N GLN A 87 9.80 3.63 2.96
CA GLN A 87 9.63 4.96 2.35
C GLN A 87 8.56 4.88 1.25
N ILE A 88 7.77 5.95 1.08
CA ILE A 88 6.66 6.05 0.12
C ILE A 88 7.16 6.38 -1.31
N VAL A 89 8.44 6.74 -1.46
CA VAL A 89 9.04 7.18 -2.75
C VAL A 89 8.78 6.23 -3.91
N ASP A 90 8.58 6.82 -5.09
CA ASP A 90 8.48 6.16 -6.39
C ASP A 90 7.38 5.08 -6.52
N GLY A 91 6.43 5.08 -5.57
CA GLY A 91 5.28 4.17 -5.54
C GLY A 91 3.95 4.88 -5.79
N PRO A 92 2.86 4.12 -6.04
CA PRO A 92 1.52 4.64 -6.29
C PRO A 92 0.97 5.52 -5.14
N LEU A 93 1.48 5.31 -3.92
CA LEU A 93 1.13 6.15 -2.77
C LEU A 93 1.81 7.54 -2.83
N ALA A 94 2.96 7.68 -3.49
CA ALA A 94 3.64 8.97 -3.66
C ALA A 94 2.80 9.95 -4.49
N ASP A 95 2.08 9.46 -5.50
CA ASP A 95 1.18 10.27 -6.33
C ASP A 95 -0.16 10.54 -5.64
N LEU A 96 -0.63 9.58 -4.83
CA LEU A 96 -1.93 9.66 -4.16
C LEU A 96 -1.89 10.53 -2.89
N GLU A 97 -0.82 10.46 -2.11
CA GLU A 97 -0.69 11.19 -0.84
C GLU A 97 -0.89 12.71 -0.97
N PRO A 98 -0.32 13.41 -1.97
CA PRO A 98 -0.60 14.82 -2.19
C PRO A 98 -2.09 15.14 -2.40
N LEU A 99 -2.82 14.27 -3.10
CA LEU A 99 -4.25 14.44 -3.34
C LEU A 99 -5.04 14.26 -2.05
N VAL A 100 -4.71 13.23 -1.26
CA VAL A 100 -5.34 12.94 0.04
C VAL A 100 -5.07 14.04 1.07
N ARG A 101 -3.86 14.64 1.05
CA ARG A 101 -3.47 15.74 1.97
C ARG A 101 -4.13 17.08 1.66
N ALA A 102 -4.72 17.23 0.47
CA ALA A 102 -5.34 18.48 0.09
C ALA A 102 -6.30 18.96 1.20
N PRO A 103 -6.35 20.28 1.47
CA PRO A 103 -7.12 20.80 2.60
C PRO A 103 -8.64 20.61 2.44
N THR A 104 -9.09 20.44 1.19
CA THR A 104 -10.51 20.31 0.83
C THR A 104 -10.64 19.33 -0.32
N HIS A 105 -11.72 18.54 -0.29
CA HIS A 105 -12.04 17.61 -1.37
C HIS A 105 -13.44 17.89 -1.91
N GLN A 106 -13.78 17.21 -3.01
CA GLN A 106 -15.15 17.25 -3.51
C GLN A 106 -16.04 16.53 -2.49
N GLN A 107 -17.16 17.14 -2.10
CA GLN A 107 -18.14 16.43 -1.28
C GLN A 107 -18.71 15.25 -2.08
N TYR A 108 -18.75 14.08 -1.45
CA TYR A 108 -19.35 12.91 -2.07
C TYR A 108 -20.83 13.16 -2.42
N ASP A 109 -21.17 12.91 -3.69
CA ASP A 109 -22.55 12.91 -4.19
C ASP A 109 -23.01 11.47 -4.46
N ARG A 110 -24.29 11.19 -4.22
CA ARG A 110 -24.90 9.84 -4.26
C ARG A 110 -24.86 9.18 -5.64
N ASP A 111 -24.59 9.96 -6.68
CA ASP A 111 -24.48 9.51 -8.07
C ASP A 111 -23.08 8.96 -8.42
N ALA A 112 -22.10 9.05 -7.51
CA ALA A 112 -20.78 8.46 -7.75
C ALA A 112 -20.83 6.92 -7.59
N GLU A 113 -20.55 6.22 -8.70
CA GLU A 113 -20.52 4.76 -8.74
C GLU A 113 -19.21 4.21 -8.17
N PHE A 114 -19.29 3.30 -7.20
CA PHE A 114 -18.11 2.63 -6.65
C PHE A 114 -17.86 1.26 -7.25
N GLY A 115 -16.58 0.94 -7.42
CA GLY A 115 -16.13 -0.31 -8.01
C GLY A 115 -14.98 -0.98 -7.24
N ARG A 116 -14.44 -2.03 -7.84
CA ARG A 116 -13.32 -2.86 -7.34
C ARG A 116 -12.02 -2.09 -7.02
N ARG A 117 -11.96 -0.80 -7.33
CA ARG A 117 -10.75 0.05 -7.27
C ARG A 117 -10.96 1.28 -6.40
N SER A 118 -11.94 1.25 -5.50
CA SER A 118 -12.14 2.33 -4.55
C SER A 118 -11.37 2.03 -3.26
N LEU A 119 -10.83 3.06 -2.61
CA LEU A 119 -9.97 2.94 -1.43
C LEU A 119 -10.47 3.89 -0.34
N MET A 120 -10.63 3.38 0.87
CA MET A 120 -11.02 4.18 2.03
C MET A 120 -9.79 4.74 2.70
N VAL A 121 -9.84 6.01 3.09
CA VAL A 121 -8.72 6.69 3.77
C VAL A 121 -9.25 7.45 4.97
N LEU A 122 -8.66 7.22 6.14
CA LEU A 122 -8.93 7.99 7.34
C LEU A 122 -7.81 9.01 7.53
N ARG A 123 -8.13 10.31 7.52
CA ARG A 123 -7.20 11.35 7.98
C ARG A 123 -7.34 11.48 9.48
N VAL A 124 -6.28 11.13 10.20
CA VAL A 124 -6.29 11.15 11.66
C VAL A 124 -5.56 12.39 12.15
N ARG A 125 -6.21 13.16 13.02
CA ARG A 125 -5.68 14.39 13.59
C ARG A 125 -5.71 14.33 15.10
N SER A 126 -4.87 15.12 15.75
CA SER A 126 -5.05 15.45 17.17
C SER A 126 -6.33 16.27 17.34
N ARG A 127 -6.86 16.34 18.57
CA ARG A 127 -7.98 17.25 18.89
C ARG A 127 -7.69 18.72 18.59
N ASP A 128 -6.43 19.12 18.63
CA ASP A 128 -5.99 20.49 18.30
C ASP A 128 -5.92 20.74 16.78
N GLY A 129 -6.26 19.74 15.96
CA GLY A 129 -6.33 19.83 14.51
C GLY A 129 -5.03 19.53 13.76
N ALA A 130 -3.96 19.13 14.46
CA ALA A 130 -2.72 18.73 13.81
C ALA A 130 -2.87 17.36 13.13
N GLU A 131 -2.50 17.24 11.86
CA GLU A 131 -2.50 15.95 11.15
C GLU A 131 -1.41 15.03 11.73
N LEU A 132 -1.83 13.84 12.19
CA LEU A 132 -0.94 12.86 12.81
C LEU A 132 -0.59 11.74 11.84
N GLY A 133 -1.51 11.37 10.95
CA GLY A 133 -1.28 10.31 9.98
C GLY A 133 -2.54 9.94 9.22
N ARG A 134 -2.40 8.93 8.36
CA ARG A 134 -3.48 8.44 7.51
C ARG A 134 -3.55 6.93 7.64
N LEU A 135 -4.76 6.38 7.74
CA LEU A 135 -4.98 4.94 7.63
C LEU A 135 -5.61 4.66 6.26
N TYR A 136 -4.88 3.95 5.41
CA TYR A 136 -5.41 3.42 4.17
C TYR A 136 -6.01 2.05 4.42
N GLN A 137 -7.24 1.87 3.92
CA GLN A 137 -7.97 0.64 4.08
C GLN A 137 -8.67 0.23 2.78
N GLY A 138 -8.35 -0.96 2.31
CA GLY A 138 -9.08 -1.60 1.22
C GLY A 138 -10.46 -2.03 1.69
N PHE A 139 -11.45 -1.85 0.82
CA PHE A 139 -12.75 -2.49 0.99
C PHE A 139 -13.08 -3.31 -0.25
N SER A 140 -13.58 -4.53 -0.05
CA SER A 140 -13.97 -5.42 -1.15
C SER A 140 -15.47 -5.67 -1.07
N PRO A 141 -16.28 -5.06 -1.94
CA PRO A 141 -17.72 -5.31 -1.98
C PRO A 141 -18.07 -6.76 -2.38
N GLU A 142 -17.11 -7.53 -2.90
CA GLU A 142 -17.33 -8.91 -3.37
C GLU A 142 -17.42 -9.95 -2.26
N LYS A 143 -16.79 -9.71 -1.09
CA LYS A 143 -16.97 -10.60 0.07
C LYS A 143 -18.38 -10.49 0.65
N ALA A 144 -19.06 -9.36 0.43
CA ALA A 144 -20.45 -9.12 0.84
C ALA A 144 -21.47 -9.52 -0.24
N LEU A 145 -21.06 -9.68 -1.51
CA LEU A 145 -21.94 -10.05 -2.60
C LEU A 145 -21.46 -11.30 -3.33
N ALA A 146 -22.20 -12.39 -3.14
CA ALA A 146 -22.01 -13.63 -3.86
C ALA A 146 -22.18 -13.51 -5.39
N HIS A 147 -22.71 -12.42 -5.94
CA HIS A 147 -23.08 -12.32 -7.36
C HIS A 147 -22.72 -10.95 -7.95
N SER A 148 -22.28 -10.97 -9.21
CA SER A 148 -21.87 -9.88 -10.11
C SER A 148 -22.92 -8.77 -10.32
N LYS A 149 -23.44 -8.18 -9.25
CA LYS A 149 -24.38 -7.05 -9.28
C LYS A 149 -23.62 -5.77 -8.94
N ARG A 150 -23.86 -4.73 -9.74
CA ARG A 150 -23.41 -3.36 -9.44
C ARG A 150 -24.14 -2.89 -8.17
N ILE A 151 -23.41 -2.35 -7.20
CA ILE A 151 -23.99 -1.81 -5.97
C ILE A 151 -24.07 -0.29 -6.09
N LEU A 152 -25.29 0.25 -5.99
CA LEU A 152 -25.50 1.64 -5.58
C LEU A 152 -25.29 1.69 -4.07
N ALA A 153 -24.17 2.28 -3.64
CA ALA A 153 -23.73 2.25 -2.26
C ALA A 153 -23.97 3.64 -1.63
N LEU A 154 -25.08 3.79 -0.91
CA LEU A 154 -25.39 5.01 -0.17
C LEU A 154 -24.60 5.02 1.14
N TRP A 155 -23.60 5.89 1.24
CA TRP A 155 -22.94 6.15 2.52
C TRP A 155 -23.91 6.90 3.44
N ASN A 156 -24.39 6.22 4.50
CA ASN A 156 -25.35 6.78 5.46
C ASN A 156 -24.69 7.32 6.74
N GLY A 157 -23.35 7.38 6.78
CA GLY A 157 -22.60 7.74 7.98
C GLY A 157 -22.21 6.57 8.87
N GLU A 158 -22.59 5.33 8.51
CA GLU A 158 -22.26 4.09 9.26
C GLU A 158 -21.85 2.92 8.33
N GLN A 159 -22.44 2.83 7.13
CA GLN A 159 -22.17 1.79 6.13
C GLN A 159 -22.38 2.35 4.71
N PHE A 160 -21.81 1.72 3.68
CA PHE A 160 -22.39 1.86 2.34
C PHE A 160 -23.55 0.88 2.21
N ALA A 161 -24.77 1.38 2.19
CA ALA A 161 -25.96 0.57 1.98
C ALA A 161 -26.20 0.37 0.48
N SER A 162 -26.08 -0.88 0.01
CA SER A 162 -27.00 -1.36 -1.02
C SER A 162 -28.37 -1.45 -0.33
N LEU A 163 -29.43 -0.88 -0.92
CA LEU A 163 -30.79 -0.98 -0.36
C LEU A 163 -31.27 -2.42 -0.13
N ASP A 164 -30.55 -3.43 -0.67
CA ASP A 164 -30.86 -4.86 -0.58
C ASP A 164 -29.65 -5.78 -0.20
N ALA A 165 -28.55 -5.30 0.40
CA ALA A 165 -27.40 -6.19 0.72
C ALA A 165 -26.74 -5.99 2.10
N GLU A 166 -26.10 -7.07 2.59
CA GLU A 166 -25.39 -7.18 3.87
C GLU A 166 -24.23 -6.16 4.05
N PRO A 167 -23.89 -5.79 5.32
CA PRO A 167 -22.94 -4.74 5.65
C PRO A 167 -21.53 -4.97 5.09
N LEU A 168 -20.81 -3.89 4.76
CA LEU A 168 -19.45 -3.95 4.23
C LEU A 168 -18.49 -4.68 5.18
N VAL A 169 -17.82 -5.69 4.64
CA VAL A 169 -16.73 -6.39 5.32
C VAL A 169 -15.45 -5.57 5.18
N ILE A 170 -15.06 -4.92 6.27
CA ILE A 170 -13.77 -4.24 6.40
C ILE A 170 -12.65 -5.28 6.41
N ASP A 171 -11.80 -5.31 5.37
CA ASP A 171 -10.66 -6.22 5.34
C ASP A 171 -9.53 -5.68 6.23
N ARG A 172 -9.49 -6.18 7.47
CA ARG A 172 -8.50 -5.77 8.47
C ARG A 172 -7.07 -6.21 8.09
N ALA A 173 -6.90 -7.15 7.15
CA ALA A 173 -5.59 -7.58 6.70
C ALA A 173 -4.94 -6.55 5.74
N LEU A 174 -5.71 -5.62 5.19
CA LEU A 174 -5.27 -4.61 4.23
C LEU A 174 -5.28 -3.21 4.86
N ARG A 175 -4.47 -3.03 5.91
CA ARG A 175 -4.26 -1.77 6.60
C ARG A 175 -2.81 -1.34 6.47
N LEU A 176 -2.59 -0.08 6.10
CA LEU A 176 -1.32 0.59 6.30
C LEU A 176 -1.53 1.97 6.91
N PHE A 177 -0.61 2.35 7.79
CA PHE A 177 -0.45 3.73 8.21
C PHE A 177 0.49 4.45 7.25
N ALA A 178 0.18 5.69 6.92
CA ALA A 178 1.06 6.59 6.19
C ALA A 178 1.31 7.86 7.02
N PHE A 179 2.59 8.16 7.21
CA PHE A 179 3.10 9.29 7.98
C PHE A 179 4.10 10.07 7.13
N ASP A 180 3.69 11.21 6.59
CA ASP A 180 4.49 11.98 5.63
C ASP A 180 5.00 11.10 4.48
N ASP A 181 6.27 10.70 4.51
CA ASP A 181 6.97 9.88 3.52
C ASP A 181 7.14 8.42 3.96
N VAL A 182 6.59 7.99 5.09
CA VAL A 182 6.74 6.64 5.64
C VAL A 182 5.43 5.88 5.63
N ALA A 183 5.44 4.65 5.12
CA ALA A 183 4.34 3.70 5.25
C ALA A 183 4.70 2.59 6.26
N VAL A 184 3.75 2.23 7.13
CA VAL A 184 3.85 1.12 8.10
C VAL A 184 2.72 0.14 7.87
N MET A 185 3.03 -1.15 7.73
CA MET A 185 2.09 -2.17 7.30
C MET A 185 2.42 -3.53 7.91
N LYS A 186 1.43 -4.42 7.99
CA LYS A 186 1.61 -5.77 8.55
C LYS A 186 2.40 -6.71 7.61
N SER A 187 2.31 -6.50 6.31
CA SER A 187 3.04 -7.30 5.31
C SER A 187 3.29 -6.52 4.03
N ASN A 188 4.31 -6.90 3.28
CA ASN A 188 4.58 -6.37 1.93
C ASN A 188 3.36 -6.56 1.02
N SER A 189 2.69 -7.71 1.16
CA SER A 189 1.50 -8.05 0.38
C SER A 189 0.31 -7.14 0.67
N ALA A 190 0.23 -6.50 1.84
CA ALA A 190 -0.83 -5.54 2.12
C ALA A 190 -0.72 -4.31 1.21
N TYR A 191 0.49 -3.79 1.01
CA TYR A 191 0.75 -2.69 0.08
C TYR A 191 0.45 -3.10 -1.36
N GLU A 192 0.97 -4.24 -1.79
CA GLU A 192 0.75 -4.74 -3.16
C GLU A 192 -0.73 -5.04 -3.46
N SER A 193 -1.45 -5.57 -2.46
CA SER A 193 -2.87 -5.88 -2.59
C SER A 193 -3.70 -4.60 -2.70
N LEU A 194 -3.28 -3.51 -2.06
CA LEU A 194 -3.95 -2.22 -2.16
C LEU A 194 -3.59 -1.52 -3.46
N PHE A 195 -2.31 -1.36 -3.79
CA PHE A 195 -1.91 -0.46 -4.88
C PHE A 195 -1.41 -1.16 -6.16
N GLY A 196 -1.35 -2.49 -6.16
CA GLY A 196 -0.72 -3.28 -7.22
C GLY A 196 0.76 -3.54 -6.95
N ALA A 197 1.37 -4.38 -7.78
CA ALA A 197 2.79 -4.71 -7.64
C ALA A 197 3.64 -3.42 -7.70
N LEU A 198 4.59 -3.29 -6.77
CA LEU A 198 5.57 -2.21 -6.79
C LEU A 198 6.26 -2.18 -8.16
N PRO A 199 6.42 -1.00 -8.80
CA PRO A 199 7.05 -0.88 -10.12
C PRO A 199 8.40 -1.61 -10.22
N ASP A 200 9.16 -1.67 -9.12
CA ASP A 200 10.48 -2.30 -9.06
C ASP A 200 10.48 -3.84 -8.99
N LEU A 201 9.42 -4.48 -8.52
CA LEU A 201 9.40 -5.96 -8.43
C LEU A 201 9.25 -6.62 -9.81
N ARG A 202 8.59 -5.95 -10.76
CA ARG A 202 8.56 -6.40 -12.17
C ARG A 202 9.91 -6.23 -12.85
N VAL A 203 10.66 -5.16 -12.56
CA VAL A 203 11.97 -4.89 -13.16
C VAL A 203 13.05 -5.82 -12.58
N GLN A 204 13.02 -6.09 -11.28
CA GLN A 204 13.97 -7.04 -10.65
C GLN A 204 13.65 -8.50 -10.96
N ALA A 205 12.37 -8.89 -11.09
CA ALA A 205 11.99 -10.24 -11.53
C ALA A 205 12.20 -10.47 -13.03
N ALA A 206 12.17 -9.41 -13.85
CA ALA A 206 12.47 -9.47 -15.28
C ALA A 206 13.98 -9.41 -15.60
N ALA A 207 14.84 -9.14 -14.61
CA ALA A 207 16.28 -9.28 -14.79
C ALA A 207 16.62 -10.78 -14.83
N PRO A 208 16.99 -11.37 -15.99
CA PRO A 208 17.41 -12.76 -16.02
C PRO A 208 18.62 -12.93 -15.11
N SER A 209 18.53 -13.88 -14.17
CA SER A 209 19.67 -14.33 -13.39
C SER A 209 20.76 -14.77 -14.37
N ARG A 210 21.80 -13.94 -14.50
CA ARG A 210 22.96 -14.22 -15.34
C ARG A 210 23.54 -15.56 -14.85
N PRO A 211 23.60 -16.61 -15.68
CA PRO A 211 24.25 -17.85 -15.24
C PRO A 211 25.72 -17.53 -14.95
N PRO A 212 26.34 -18.24 -13.99
CA PRO A 212 27.74 -18.02 -13.65
C PRO A 212 28.59 -18.21 -14.91
N SER A 213 29.44 -17.22 -15.19
CA SER A 213 30.41 -17.25 -16.28
C SER A 213 31.25 -18.52 -16.18
N ALA A 214 30.97 -19.50 -17.04
CA ALA A 214 31.86 -20.63 -17.22
C ALA A 214 33.13 -20.12 -17.91
N ASN A 215 34.20 -19.97 -17.13
CA ASN A 215 35.55 -19.80 -17.66
C ASN A 215 35.90 -21.04 -18.48
N TRP A 216 35.82 -20.92 -19.81
CA TRP A 216 36.46 -21.85 -20.73
C TRP A 216 37.80 -21.26 -21.14
N THR A 217 38.85 -21.65 -20.43
CA THR A 217 40.22 -21.65 -20.94
C THR A 217 40.27 -22.59 -22.15
N SER A 218 40.31 -22.03 -23.36
CA SER A 218 40.68 -22.79 -24.55
C SER A 218 42.13 -22.46 -24.90
N SER A 219 43.03 -23.34 -24.46
CA SER A 219 44.40 -23.40 -24.93
C SER A 219 44.40 -23.89 -26.37
N ALA A 220 44.80 -23.03 -27.32
CA ALA A 220 45.16 -23.46 -28.66
C ALA A 220 46.70 -23.50 -28.78
N PRO A 221 47.29 -24.59 -29.28
CA PRO A 221 48.53 -24.51 -30.02
C PRO A 221 48.27 -24.77 -31.51
N THR A 222 48.59 -23.75 -32.30
CA THR A 222 49.48 -23.79 -33.47
C THR A 222 49.50 -25.08 -34.29
N SER A 223 49.11 -25.01 -35.57
CA SER A 223 50.04 -25.28 -36.68
C SER A 223 49.41 -25.02 -38.05
N CYS A 224 50.07 -24.16 -38.82
CA CYS A 224 49.84 -23.89 -40.23
C CYS A 224 50.67 -24.83 -41.12
N ARG A 225 50.05 -25.50 -42.10
CA ARG A 225 50.41 -25.50 -43.55
C ARG A 225 49.88 -26.74 -44.28
N PRO A 226 49.41 -26.59 -45.53
CA PRO A 226 49.25 -27.71 -46.46
C PRO A 226 50.55 -28.00 -47.25
N PRO A 227 50.75 -29.23 -47.76
CA PRO A 227 51.91 -29.58 -48.56
C PRO A 227 51.77 -29.11 -50.02
N VAL A 228 52.87 -28.58 -50.56
CA VAL A 228 53.03 -28.29 -51.99
C VAL A 228 53.56 -29.54 -52.69
N ASN A 229 52.78 -30.07 -53.62
CA ASN A 229 53.23 -31.04 -54.63
C ASN A 229 54.19 -30.35 -55.61
N ARG A 230 55.38 -30.92 -55.84
CA ARG A 230 56.07 -30.81 -57.13
C ARG A 230 56.96 -32.02 -57.40
N THR A 231 56.61 -32.71 -58.47
CA THR A 231 57.31 -33.79 -59.15
C THR A 231 58.48 -33.27 -60.00
N SER A 232 59.54 -34.09 -60.04
CA SER A 232 60.44 -34.40 -61.17
C SER A 232 61.23 -33.28 -61.85
N THR A 233 62.57 -33.31 -61.73
CA THR A 233 63.49 -33.95 -62.69
C THR A 233 64.89 -34.04 -62.09
#